data_AF-A0A3A1XWZ1-F1
#
_entry.id   AF-A0A3A1XWZ1-F1
#
_cell.length_a   1.000
_cell.length_b   1.000
_cell.length_c   1.000
_cell.angle_alpha   90.00
_cell.angle_beta   90.00
_cell.angle_gamma   90.00
#
_symmetry.space_group_name_H-M   'P 1'
#
loop_
_entity.id
_entity.type
_entity.pdbx_description
1 polymer ?
#
loop_
_entity_poly.entity_id
_entity_poly.type
_entity_poly.pdbx_seq_one_letter_code
_entity_poly.pdbx_strand_id
1 'polypeptide(L)'
;AQAKSVGNMKVVIGLYALSTFTASLVAVCAAMIFPVDFTFAHVAAASSPSPQGIGEVLNSLVLNIVVNPVDALVKGNFIGILFWAIAFGVALRLAEPSTKAFFDNVSSAIGKIVHWIINAAPFGIMGLVYTTVASNGLRIFSEYGFVIALLVGTMAVVALILNPILVFVLTRKNPYPLVFRTLRDSGVTAFFMRSSAANIPVNMNLCEKLGFNKDNYSVSIPLGSTINMSGAAITISIMSLCAAHTLGIRVDIPTAVILSVLSAVSAAGASGVAGGSLLLIPLACSSFGISNDIAMQVVAIGLIIGVIQDSCETALNSSTDVLFTAVGEYRMWQRAGIEFKMGKDHETVQLKK
;
A
#
# COMPACT_ATOMS: atom_id res chain seq x y z
N ALA A 1 -24.59 -23.82 -3.70
CA ALA A 1 -25.24 -22.61 -3.16
C ALA A 1 -24.55 -21.38 -3.74
N GLN A 2 -25.00 -20.95 -4.91
CA GLN A 2 -24.31 -19.99 -5.77
C GLN A 2 -25.24 -18.80 -6.10
N ALA A 3 -24.61 -17.63 -6.31
CA ALA A 3 -25.06 -16.57 -7.23
C ALA A 3 -26.00 -15.42 -6.77
N LYS A 4 -25.94 -14.95 -5.50
CA LYS A 4 -26.38 -13.56 -5.16
C LYS A 4 -25.37 -12.69 -4.38
N SER A 5 -24.30 -13.24 -3.80
CA SER A 5 -23.23 -12.45 -3.14
C SER A 5 -22.21 -11.80 -4.12
N VAL A 6 -22.23 -12.22 -5.40
CA VAL A 6 -21.23 -11.82 -6.41
C VAL A 6 -21.30 -10.32 -6.76
N GLY A 7 -22.45 -9.67 -6.58
CA GLY A 7 -22.62 -8.25 -6.90
C GLY A 7 -21.93 -7.29 -5.91
N ASN A 8 -21.86 -7.67 -4.63
CA ASN A 8 -21.28 -6.83 -3.57
C ASN A 8 -19.75 -6.85 -3.63
N MET A 9 -19.17 -8.04 -3.73
CA MET A 9 -17.73 -8.22 -3.74
C MET A 9 -17.03 -7.49 -4.89
N LYS A 10 -17.69 -7.40 -6.07
CA LYS A 10 -17.19 -6.61 -7.21
C LYS A 10 -17.06 -5.13 -6.88
N VAL A 11 -18.01 -4.56 -6.13
CA VAL A 11 -17.97 -3.16 -5.70
C VAL A 11 -16.84 -2.94 -4.69
N VAL A 12 -16.71 -3.84 -3.72
CA VAL A 12 -15.65 -3.75 -2.69
C VAL A 12 -14.26 -3.86 -3.32
N ILE A 13 -14.03 -4.85 -4.20
CA ILE A 13 -12.74 -5.01 -4.90
C ILE A 13 -12.46 -3.80 -5.80
N GLY A 14 -13.48 -3.31 -6.53
CA GLY A 14 -13.34 -2.11 -7.36
C GLY A 14 -12.98 -0.86 -6.53
N LEU A 15 -13.53 -0.74 -5.32
CA LEU A 15 -13.20 0.31 -4.37
C LEU A 15 -11.77 0.19 -3.84
N TYR A 16 -11.31 -1.01 -3.50
CA TYR A 16 -9.92 -1.23 -3.08
C TYR A 16 -8.92 -0.81 -4.16
N ALA A 17 -9.17 -1.22 -5.41
CA ALA A 17 -8.32 -0.85 -6.53
C ALA A 17 -8.34 0.67 -6.80
N LEU A 18 -9.55 1.26 -6.85
CA LEU A 18 -9.71 2.69 -7.10
C LEU A 18 -9.11 3.54 -5.99
N SER A 19 -9.36 3.20 -4.73
CA SER A 19 -8.82 3.89 -3.55
C SER A 19 -7.30 3.84 -3.56
N THR A 20 -6.71 2.65 -3.77
CA THR A 20 -5.25 2.49 -3.74
C THR A 20 -4.57 3.29 -4.86
N PHE A 21 -5.13 3.26 -6.08
CA PHE A 21 -4.64 4.06 -7.20
C PHE A 21 -4.77 5.57 -6.96
N THR A 22 -5.94 6.02 -6.51
CA THR A 22 -6.18 7.45 -6.25
C THR A 22 -5.40 7.97 -5.04
N ALA A 23 -5.18 7.14 -4.01
CA ALA A 23 -4.30 7.46 -2.89
C ALA A 23 -2.85 7.67 -3.35
N SER A 24 -2.37 6.83 -4.26
CA SER A 24 -1.06 7.01 -4.87
C SER A 24 -0.98 8.28 -5.73
N LEU A 25 -2.03 8.63 -6.48
CA LEU A 25 -2.07 9.91 -7.21
C LEU A 25 -2.01 11.12 -6.25
N VAL A 26 -2.72 11.06 -5.13
CA VAL A 26 -2.65 12.10 -4.08
C VAL A 26 -1.23 12.18 -3.51
N ALA A 27 -0.57 11.04 -3.30
CA ALA A 27 0.81 10.98 -2.83
C ALA A 27 1.80 11.58 -3.82
N VAL A 28 1.64 11.29 -5.12
CA VAL A 28 2.42 11.90 -6.20
C VAL A 28 2.26 13.42 -6.20
N CYS A 29 1.02 13.91 -6.17
CA CYS A 29 0.75 15.36 -6.09
C CYS A 29 1.39 15.98 -4.85
N ALA A 30 1.25 15.34 -3.69
CA ALA A 30 1.83 15.82 -2.44
C ALA A 30 3.36 15.89 -2.50
N ALA A 31 4.03 14.85 -3.03
CA ALA A 31 5.48 14.81 -3.19
C ALA A 31 6.02 15.82 -4.21
N MET A 32 5.24 16.13 -5.26
CA MET A 32 5.62 17.16 -6.24
C MET A 32 5.44 18.59 -5.70
N ILE A 33 4.44 18.82 -4.84
CA ILE A 33 4.19 20.12 -4.21
C ILE A 33 5.14 20.37 -3.03
N PHE A 34 5.40 19.33 -2.24
CA PHE A 34 6.23 19.37 -1.04
C PHE A 34 7.38 18.37 -1.17
N PRO A 35 8.35 18.61 -2.08
CA PRO A 35 9.49 17.72 -2.21
C PRO A 35 10.32 17.73 -0.93
N VAL A 36 10.85 16.57 -0.57
CA VAL A 36 11.76 16.41 0.58
C VAL A 36 13.08 15.84 0.07
N ASP A 37 14.17 16.52 0.39
CA ASP A 37 15.52 16.05 0.09
C ASP A 37 15.95 14.97 1.08
N PHE A 38 16.66 13.96 0.56
CA PHE A 38 17.30 12.93 1.37
C PHE A 38 18.82 13.08 1.36
N THR A 39 19.41 12.95 2.53
CA THR A 39 20.86 12.77 2.65
C THR A 39 21.22 11.29 2.49
N PHE A 40 21.90 10.93 1.40
CA PHE A 40 22.41 9.58 1.16
C PHE A 40 23.86 9.41 1.67
N ALA A 41 24.13 8.30 2.35
CA ALA A 41 25.47 7.89 2.76
C ALA A 41 26.25 7.40 1.53
N HIS A 42 27.40 8.03 1.25
CA HIS A 42 28.24 7.74 0.08
C HIS A 42 27.49 7.77 -1.25
N VAL A 43 27.25 8.97 -1.77
CA VAL A 43 26.88 9.13 -3.19
C VAL A 43 28.14 8.86 -4.01
N ALA A 44 28.46 7.59 -4.29
CA ALA A 44 29.18 7.31 -5.52
C ALA A 44 28.29 7.91 -6.61
N ALA A 45 28.75 8.96 -7.26
CA ALA A 45 28.00 9.67 -8.29
C ALA A 45 27.59 8.66 -9.36
N ALA A 46 26.41 8.08 -9.20
CA ALA A 46 25.79 7.26 -10.21
C ALA A 46 25.30 8.26 -11.26
N SER A 47 26.22 8.64 -12.14
CA SER A 47 25.95 9.26 -13.43
C SER A 47 25.26 8.24 -14.34
N SER A 48 24.16 7.64 -13.88
CA SER A 48 23.20 7.05 -14.79
C SER A 48 22.44 8.23 -15.38
N PRO A 49 22.41 8.41 -16.71
CA PRO A 49 21.60 9.46 -17.29
C PRO A 49 20.16 9.28 -16.81
N SER A 50 19.62 10.30 -16.16
CA SER A 50 18.19 10.33 -15.84
C SER A 50 17.42 10.12 -17.16
N PRO A 51 16.43 9.22 -17.22
CA PRO A 51 15.61 9.06 -18.42
C PRO A 51 15.12 10.43 -18.88
N GLN A 52 15.44 10.81 -20.12
CA GLN A 52 15.21 12.17 -20.62
C GLN A 52 13.76 12.40 -21.06
N GLY A 53 12.91 11.36 -21.06
CA GLY A 53 11.47 11.50 -21.27
C GLY A 53 10.66 10.22 -21.09
N ILE A 54 9.33 10.39 -21.13
CA ILE A 54 8.34 9.30 -20.99
C ILE A 54 8.58 8.12 -21.94
N GLY A 55 9.09 8.40 -23.16
CA GLY A 55 9.37 7.37 -24.17
C GLY A 55 10.47 6.40 -23.73
N GLU A 56 11.50 6.90 -23.05
CA GLU A 56 12.56 6.06 -22.48
C GLU A 56 12.04 5.27 -21.29
N VAL A 57 11.26 5.89 -20.39
CA VAL A 57 10.62 5.18 -19.27
C VAL A 57 9.73 4.05 -19.77
N LEU A 58 8.83 4.33 -20.72
CA LEU A 58 7.95 3.32 -21.31
C LEU A 58 8.72 2.22 -22.04
N ASN A 59 9.75 2.58 -22.81
CA ASN A 59 10.59 1.60 -23.50
C ASN A 59 11.34 0.71 -22.50
N SER A 60 11.93 1.31 -21.47
CA SER A 60 12.57 0.58 -20.36
C SER A 60 11.56 -0.33 -19.64
N LEU A 61 10.34 0.13 -19.36
CA LEU A 61 9.32 -0.72 -18.74
C LEU A 61 8.96 -1.91 -19.64
N VAL A 62 8.71 -1.68 -20.92
CA VAL A 62 8.33 -2.73 -21.89
C VAL A 62 9.47 -3.74 -22.09
N LEU A 63 10.71 -3.29 -22.21
CA LEU A 63 11.85 -4.17 -22.37
C LEU A 63 12.12 -4.98 -21.08
N ASN A 64 11.94 -4.37 -19.91
CA ASN A 64 12.20 -5.03 -18.64
C ASN A 64 11.10 -5.98 -18.19
N ILE A 65 9.86 -5.86 -18.70
CA ILE A 65 8.73 -6.67 -18.22
C ILE A 65 8.84 -8.15 -18.61
N VAL A 66 9.43 -8.46 -19.78
CA VAL A 66 9.54 -9.82 -20.33
C VAL A 66 10.95 -10.41 -20.25
N VAL A 67 11.84 -9.79 -19.46
CA VAL A 67 13.18 -10.35 -19.20
C VAL A 67 13.04 -11.74 -18.62
N ASN A 68 13.97 -12.64 -18.98
CA ASN A 68 14.00 -14.01 -18.46
C ASN A 68 13.78 -14.02 -16.93
N PRO A 69 12.85 -14.83 -16.39
CA PRO A 69 12.47 -14.75 -14.97
C PRO A 69 13.63 -15.05 -14.01
N VAL A 70 14.58 -15.91 -14.40
CA VAL A 70 15.78 -16.19 -13.60
C VAL A 70 16.72 -15.00 -13.65
N ASP A 71 16.95 -14.42 -14.83
CA ASP A 71 17.77 -13.22 -14.99
C ASP A 71 17.19 -12.03 -14.21
N ALA A 72 15.86 -11.89 -14.20
CA ALA A 72 15.17 -10.85 -13.45
C ALA A 72 15.41 -10.98 -11.93
N LEU A 73 15.40 -12.20 -11.39
CA LEU A 73 15.74 -12.46 -9.98
C LEU A 73 17.21 -12.19 -9.68
N VAL A 74 18.12 -12.64 -10.55
CA VAL A 74 19.58 -12.48 -10.35
C VAL A 74 20.01 -11.02 -10.42
N LYS A 75 19.47 -10.24 -11.36
CA LYS A 75 19.83 -8.84 -11.58
C LYS A 75 18.97 -7.84 -10.81
N GLY A 76 17.96 -8.31 -10.07
CA GLY A 76 17.05 -7.43 -9.34
C GLY A 76 16.17 -6.57 -10.25
N ASN A 77 15.73 -7.10 -11.39
CA ASN A 77 14.72 -6.44 -12.22
C ASN A 77 13.34 -6.64 -11.61
N PHE A 78 12.98 -5.74 -10.69
CA PHE A 78 11.74 -5.83 -9.93
C PHE A 78 10.48 -5.81 -10.82
N ILE A 79 10.48 -5.06 -11.93
CA ILE A 79 9.32 -4.98 -12.85
C ILE A 79 9.08 -6.34 -13.51
N GLY A 80 10.14 -6.98 -13.99
CA GLY A 80 10.07 -8.33 -14.54
C GLY A 80 9.63 -9.35 -13.49
N ILE A 81 10.15 -9.26 -12.26
CA ILE A 81 9.72 -10.12 -11.14
C ILE A 81 8.21 -9.96 -10.88
N LEU A 82 7.70 -8.74 -10.83
CA LEU A 82 6.27 -8.47 -10.62
C LEU A 82 5.42 -9.07 -11.74
N PHE A 83 5.81 -8.86 -13.01
CA PHE A 83 5.08 -9.40 -14.15
C PHE A 83 5.01 -10.92 -14.12
N TRP A 84 6.15 -11.60 -13.94
CA TRP A 84 6.19 -13.05 -13.89
C TRP A 84 5.45 -13.60 -12.67
N ALA A 85 5.51 -12.94 -11.51
CA ALA A 85 4.74 -13.34 -10.33
C ALA A 85 3.23 -13.31 -10.61
N ILE A 86 2.73 -12.27 -11.28
CA ILE A 86 1.32 -12.16 -11.68
C ILE A 86 0.98 -13.24 -12.71
N ALA A 87 1.80 -13.41 -13.75
CA ALA A 87 1.58 -14.39 -14.82
C ALA A 87 1.53 -15.83 -14.26
N PHE A 88 2.49 -16.20 -13.41
CA PHE A 88 2.50 -17.49 -12.73
C PHE A 88 1.33 -17.63 -11.76
N GLY A 89 1.00 -16.59 -10.99
CA GLY A 89 -0.16 -16.60 -10.10
C GLY A 89 -1.49 -16.84 -10.83
N VAL A 90 -1.66 -16.26 -12.02
CA VAL A 90 -2.84 -16.50 -12.87
C VAL A 90 -2.84 -17.93 -13.42
N ALA A 91 -1.71 -18.42 -13.93
CA ALA A 91 -1.59 -19.78 -14.45
C ALA A 91 -1.84 -20.84 -13.36
N LEU A 92 -1.33 -20.61 -12.14
CA LEU A 92 -1.49 -21.49 -10.98
C LEU A 92 -2.94 -21.59 -10.47
N ARG A 93 -3.87 -20.72 -10.92
CA ARG A 93 -5.30 -20.87 -10.58
C ARG A 93 -5.87 -22.21 -11.04
N LEU A 94 -5.35 -22.75 -12.14
CA LEU A 94 -5.74 -24.05 -12.69
C LEU A 94 -4.97 -25.22 -12.05
N ALA A 95 -3.96 -24.94 -11.22
CA ALA A 95 -3.17 -25.99 -10.59
C ALA A 95 -3.93 -26.70 -9.46
N GLU A 96 -3.46 -27.91 -9.16
CA GLU A 96 -3.95 -28.73 -8.06
C GLU A 96 -3.79 -28.02 -6.70
N PRO A 97 -4.68 -28.27 -5.72
CA PRO A 97 -4.60 -27.66 -4.39
C PRO A 97 -3.26 -27.86 -3.69
N SER A 98 -2.60 -29.02 -3.89
CA SER A 98 -1.29 -29.32 -3.32
C SER A 98 -0.19 -28.39 -3.85
N THR A 99 -0.25 -28.01 -5.12
CA THR A 99 0.71 -27.08 -5.74
C THR A 99 0.51 -25.67 -5.20
N LYS A 100 -0.75 -25.24 -5.05
CA LYS A 100 -1.07 -23.93 -4.44
C LYS A 100 -0.57 -23.85 -3.00
N ALA A 101 -0.85 -24.89 -2.21
CA ALA A 101 -0.37 -24.99 -0.83
C ALA A 101 1.17 -24.98 -0.74
N PHE A 102 1.87 -25.60 -1.68
CA PHE A 102 3.33 -25.52 -1.75
C PHE A 102 3.81 -24.07 -1.91
N PHE A 103 3.27 -23.32 -2.87
CA PHE A 103 3.62 -21.91 -3.05
C PHE A 103 3.24 -21.04 -1.85
N ASP A 104 2.10 -21.29 -1.21
CA ASP A 104 1.68 -20.59 0.01
C ASP A 104 2.67 -20.85 1.17
N ASN A 105 3.14 -22.08 1.32
CA ASN A 105 4.13 -22.46 2.33
C ASN A 105 5.50 -21.82 2.05
N VAL A 106 5.94 -21.79 0.79
CA VAL A 106 7.19 -21.12 0.38
C VAL A 106 7.10 -19.62 0.65
N SER A 107 6.00 -18.98 0.25
CA SER A 107 5.75 -17.55 0.52
C SER A 107 5.79 -17.26 2.02
N SER A 108 5.15 -18.10 2.84
CA SER A 108 5.15 -17.98 4.30
C SER A 108 6.56 -18.13 4.90
N ALA A 109 7.37 -19.06 4.39
CA ALA A 109 8.75 -19.25 4.81
C ALA A 109 9.63 -18.03 4.47
N ILE A 110 9.50 -17.49 3.25
CA ILE A 110 10.21 -16.27 2.83
C ILE A 110 9.79 -15.09 3.72
N GLY A 111 8.49 -14.93 3.95
CA GLY A 111 7.96 -13.89 4.85
C GLY A 111 8.54 -13.98 6.27
N LYS A 112 8.75 -15.21 6.77
CA LYS A 112 9.40 -15.42 8.08
C LYS A 112 10.86 -14.98 8.10
N ILE A 113 11.61 -15.27 7.03
CA ILE A 113 13.00 -14.81 6.87
C ILE A 113 13.06 -13.29 6.84
N VAL A 114 12.19 -12.65 6.05
CA VAL A 114 12.09 -11.17 5.98
C VAL A 114 11.82 -10.58 7.37
N HIS A 115 10.92 -11.18 8.14
CA HIS A 115 10.64 -10.76 9.52
C HIS A 115 11.91 -10.84 10.40
N TRP A 116 12.68 -11.92 10.30
CA TRP A 116 13.96 -12.03 11.03
C TRP A 116 14.96 -10.94 10.63
N ILE A 117 15.05 -10.63 9.34
CA ILE A 117 15.90 -9.56 8.82
C ILE A 117 15.47 -8.21 9.39
N ILE A 118 14.17 -7.89 9.40
CA ILE A 118 13.64 -6.65 9.97
C ILE A 118 13.96 -6.54 11.46
N ASN A 119 13.86 -7.64 12.22
CA ASN A 119 14.24 -7.65 13.63
C ASN A 119 15.74 -7.45 13.87
N ALA A 120 16.58 -7.82 12.90
CA ALA A 120 18.02 -7.57 12.90
C ALA A 120 18.42 -6.21 12.30
N ALA A 121 17.51 -5.55 11.56
CA ALA A 121 17.76 -4.25 10.93
C ALA A 121 18.25 -3.14 11.87
N PRO A 122 17.87 -3.08 13.17
CA PRO A 122 18.36 -2.04 14.08
C PRO A 122 19.90 -1.93 14.12
N PHE A 123 20.64 -3.05 13.99
CA PHE A 123 22.10 -3.02 13.97
C PHE A 123 22.67 -2.32 12.71
N GLY A 124 22.12 -2.61 11.54
CA GLY A 124 22.52 -1.97 10.29
C GLY A 124 22.11 -0.50 10.23
N ILE A 125 20.91 -0.20 10.71
CA ILE A 125 20.38 1.17 10.79
C ILE A 125 21.23 2.03 11.72
N MET A 126 21.65 1.52 12.89
CA MET A 126 22.56 2.26 13.78
C MET A 126 23.86 2.65 13.07
N GLY A 127 24.44 1.76 12.27
CA GLY A 127 25.62 2.05 11.45
C GLY A 127 25.36 3.13 10.40
N LEU A 128 24.25 3.04 9.67
CA LEU A 128 23.85 4.04 8.66
C LEU A 128 23.56 5.41 9.29
N VAL A 129 22.82 5.45 10.40
CA VAL A 129 22.54 6.70 11.12
C VAL A 129 23.83 7.30 11.64
N TYR A 130 24.72 6.48 12.23
CA TYR A 130 26.03 6.94 12.69
C TYR A 130 26.85 7.57 11.56
N THR A 131 27.02 6.89 10.43
CA THR A 131 27.83 7.40 9.31
C THR A 131 27.22 8.67 8.71
N THR A 132 25.90 8.70 8.55
CA THR A 132 25.21 9.85 7.97
C THR A 132 25.27 11.05 8.91
N VAL A 133 25.00 10.87 10.21
CA VAL A 133 25.08 11.94 11.24
C VAL A 133 26.51 12.41 11.45
N ALA A 134 27.50 11.51 11.45
CA ALA A 134 28.91 11.88 11.56
C ALA A 134 29.38 12.75 10.37
N SER A 135 28.82 12.50 9.18
CA SER A 135 29.22 13.20 7.95
C SER A 135 28.40 14.49 7.69
N ASN A 136 27.12 14.52 8.06
CA ASN A 136 26.18 15.59 7.69
C ASN A 136 25.54 16.31 8.90
N GLY A 137 25.87 15.89 10.12
CA GLY A 137 25.36 16.46 11.36
C GLY A 137 23.91 16.08 11.68
N LEU A 138 23.33 16.75 12.68
CA LEU A 138 21.97 16.47 13.18
C LEU A 138 20.85 16.96 12.26
N ARG A 139 21.18 17.65 11.16
CA ARG A 139 20.18 18.21 10.24
C ARG A 139 19.33 17.14 9.56
N ILE A 140 19.84 15.92 9.42
CA ILE A 140 19.12 14.77 8.87
C ILE A 140 17.79 14.50 9.60
N PHE A 141 17.73 14.74 10.92
CA PHE A 141 16.49 14.54 11.68
C PHE A 141 15.37 15.51 11.25
N SER A 142 15.72 16.67 10.69
CA SER A 142 14.74 17.57 10.09
C SER A 142 14.16 17.00 8.80
N GLU A 143 14.99 16.39 7.93
CA GLU A 143 14.56 15.68 6.72
C GLU A 143 13.59 14.53 7.09
N TYR A 144 13.94 13.76 8.13
CA TYR A 144 13.07 12.70 8.66
C TYR A 144 11.73 13.25 9.18
N GLY A 145 11.76 14.38 9.87
CA GLY A 145 10.55 15.07 10.30
C GLY A 145 9.66 15.52 9.14
N PHE A 146 10.25 16.11 8.09
CA PHE A 146 9.51 16.56 6.91
C PHE A 146 8.89 15.40 6.14
N VAL A 147 9.62 14.30 5.92
CA VAL A 147 9.06 13.14 5.21
C VAL A 147 7.96 12.46 6.03
N ILE A 148 8.10 12.37 7.37
CA ILE A 148 7.03 11.88 8.25
C ILE A 148 5.80 12.77 8.12
N ALA A 149 5.97 14.09 8.20
CA ALA A 149 4.86 15.04 8.08
C ALA A 149 4.16 14.92 6.73
N LEU A 150 4.91 14.75 5.64
CA LEU A 150 4.38 14.54 4.31
C LEU A 150 3.61 13.22 4.20
N LEU A 151 4.17 12.11 4.67
CA LEU A 151 3.52 10.80 4.66
C LEU A 151 2.22 10.80 5.48
N VAL A 152 2.30 11.21 6.74
CA VAL A 152 1.16 11.23 7.66
C VAL A 152 0.10 12.24 7.19
N GLY A 153 0.53 13.41 6.72
CA GLY A 153 -0.37 14.42 6.16
C GLY A 153 -1.12 13.90 4.93
N THR A 154 -0.41 13.21 4.02
CA THR A 154 -1.02 12.59 2.83
C THR A 154 -2.00 11.48 3.22
N MET A 155 -1.62 10.60 4.16
CA MET A 155 -2.51 9.55 4.68
C MET A 155 -3.75 10.15 5.36
N ALA A 156 -3.61 11.26 6.08
CA ALA A 156 -4.73 11.98 6.68
C ALA A 156 -5.66 12.61 5.62
N VAL A 157 -5.11 13.21 4.57
CA VAL A 157 -5.88 13.69 3.41
C VAL A 157 -6.65 12.55 2.77
N VAL A 158 -6.03 11.39 2.58
CA VAL A 158 -6.70 10.22 2.03
C VAL A 158 -7.81 9.73 2.97
N ALA A 159 -7.54 9.62 4.27
CA ALA A 159 -8.51 9.18 5.27
C ALA A 159 -9.73 10.11 5.41
N LEU A 160 -9.51 11.44 5.38
CA LEU A 160 -10.50 12.45 5.78
C LEU A 160 -11.09 13.24 4.61
N ILE A 161 -10.56 13.07 3.39
CA ILE A 161 -11.04 13.74 2.18
C ILE A 161 -11.34 12.70 1.09
N LEU A 162 -10.32 11.97 0.61
CA LEU A 162 -10.49 11.05 -0.53
C LEU A 162 -11.50 9.94 -0.22
N ASN A 163 -11.33 9.23 0.89
CA ASN A 163 -12.19 8.13 1.30
C ASN A 163 -13.65 8.60 1.51
N PRO A 164 -13.93 9.68 2.26
CA PRO A 164 -15.27 10.27 2.33
C PRO A 164 -15.88 10.59 0.95
N ILE A 165 -15.10 11.17 0.02
CA ILE A 165 -15.58 11.47 -1.34
C ILE A 165 -16.01 10.19 -2.05
N LEU A 166 -15.18 9.13 -2.01
CA LEU A 166 -15.51 7.84 -2.62
C LEU A 166 -16.79 7.23 -2.04
N VAL A 167 -16.94 7.27 -0.71
CA VAL A 167 -18.16 6.82 -0.02
C VAL A 167 -19.37 7.66 -0.43
N PHE A 168 -19.24 8.99 -0.46
CA PHE A 168 -20.33 9.90 -0.81
C PHE A 168 -20.80 9.72 -2.26
N VAL A 169 -19.88 9.57 -3.22
CA VAL A 169 -20.23 9.38 -4.63
C VAL A 169 -21.09 8.13 -4.83
N LEU A 170 -20.79 7.04 -4.10
CA LEU A 170 -21.49 5.77 -4.23
C LEU A 170 -22.78 5.65 -3.41
N THR A 171 -22.82 6.28 -2.23
CA THR A 171 -23.94 6.14 -1.28
C THR A 171 -24.86 7.36 -1.24
N ARG A 172 -24.39 8.51 -1.74
CA ARG A 172 -25.10 9.82 -1.72
C ARG A 172 -25.58 10.23 -0.32
N LYS A 173 -24.95 9.72 0.74
CA LYS A 173 -25.22 10.03 2.15
C LYS A 173 -23.96 10.57 2.80
N ASN A 174 -24.11 11.34 3.88
CA ASN A 174 -22.98 11.85 4.65
C ASN A 174 -22.06 10.70 5.12
N PRO A 175 -20.79 10.64 4.65
CA PRO A 175 -19.88 9.53 4.91
C PRO A 175 -19.19 9.61 6.27
N TYR A 176 -19.07 10.81 6.86
CA TYR A 176 -18.22 11.07 8.03
C TYR A 176 -18.57 10.24 9.27
N PRO A 177 -19.85 9.99 9.62
CA PRO A 177 -20.17 9.11 10.74
C PRO A 177 -19.56 7.70 10.61
N LEU A 178 -19.53 7.16 9.40
CA LEU A 178 -18.92 5.86 9.12
C LEU A 178 -17.39 5.96 9.14
N VAL A 179 -16.82 6.99 8.51
CA VAL A 179 -15.37 7.20 8.45
C VAL A 179 -14.76 7.34 9.85
N PHE A 180 -15.38 8.14 10.73
CA PHE A 180 -14.91 8.26 12.11
C PHE A 180 -15.11 6.98 12.91
N ARG A 181 -16.21 6.24 12.66
CA ARG A 181 -16.44 4.93 13.29
C ARG A 181 -15.35 3.93 12.91
N THR A 182 -14.99 3.82 11.63
CA THR A 182 -13.96 2.88 11.17
C THR A 182 -12.56 3.31 11.61
N LEU A 183 -12.23 4.60 11.57
CA LEU A 183 -10.97 5.10 12.11
C LEU A 183 -10.83 4.83 13.62
N ARG A 184 -11.89 5.04 14.40
CA ARG A 184 -11.88 4.83 15.85
C ARG A 184 -11.75 3.36 16.24
N ASP A 185 -12.60 2.50 15.67
CA ASP A 185 -12.74 1.13 16.16
C ASP A 185 -11.74 0.17 15.49
N SER A 186 -11.37 0.42 14.23
CA SER A 186 -10.38 -0.36 13.47
C SER A 186 -9.04 0.35 13.40
N GLY A 187 -9.03 1.61 12.93
CA GLY A 187 -7.79 2.36 12.66
C GLY A 187 -6.91 2.54 13.89
N VAL A 188 -7.48 2.90 15.05
CA VAL A 188 -6.71 3.07 16.30
C VAL A 188 -6.09 1.75 16.74
N THR A 189 -6.83 0.64 16.67
CA THR A 189 -6.29 -0.68 17.04
C THR A 189 -5.17 -1.11 16.09
N ALA A 190 -5.39 -0.95 14.78
CA ALA A 190 -4.40 -1.22 13.74
C ALA A 190 -3.14 -0.35 13.89
N PHE A 191 -3.29 0.91 14.27
CA PHE A 191 -2.18 1.83 14.52
C PHE A 191 -1.18 1.27 15.53
N PHE A 192 -1.68 0.73 16.65
CA PHE A 192 -0.84 0.15 17.69
C PHE A 192 -0.35 -1.27 17.36
N MET A 193 -1.13 -2.04 16.60
CA MET A 193 -0.75 -3.40 16.19
C MET A 193 0.29 -3.42 15.06
N ARG A 194 0.30 -2.40 14.18
CA ARG A 194 1.14 -2.36 12.95
C ARG A 194 1.05 -3.62 12.09
N SER A 195 -0.12 -4.25 12.08
CA SER A 195 -0.40 -5.38 11.20
C SER A 195 -1.88 -5.45 10.85
N SER A 196 -2.20 -5.33 9.56
CA SER A 196 -3.58 -5.49 9.05
C SER A 196 -4.09 -6.91 9.27
N ALA A 197 -3.23 -7.91 9.13
CA ALA A 197 -3.57 -9.31 9.37
C ALA A 197 -3.94 -9.56 10.84
N ALA A 198 -3.21 -8.97 11.80
CA ALA A 198 -3.54 -9.08 13.22
C ALA A 198 -4.86 -8.36 13.58
N ASN A 199 -5.26 -7.35 12.80
CA ASN A 199 -6.48 -6.58 13.03
C ASN A 199 -7.74 -7.19 12.38
N ILE A 200 -7.62 -8.28 11.62
CA ILE A 200 -8.77 -8.98 11.00
C ILE A 200 -9.89 -9.27 12.01
N PRO A 201 -9.62 -9.86 13.20
CA PRO A 201 -10.69 -10.17 14.15
C PRO A 201 -11.45 -8.93 14.65
N VAL A 202 -10.74 -7.81 14.80
CA VAL A 202 -11.32 -6.51 15.21
C VAL A 202 -12.26 -6.00 14.12
N ASN A 203 -11.82 -6.06 12.86
CA ASN A 203 -12.63 -5.68 11.71
C ASN A 203 -13.88 -6.55 11.55
N MET A 204 -13.75 -7.87 11.73
CA MET A 204 -14.87 -8.81 11.68
C MET A 204 -15.93 -8.50 12.73
N ASN A 205 -15.51 -8.22 13.97
CA ASN A 205 -16.42 -7.81 15.06
C ASN A 205 -17.08 -6.45 14.79
N LEU A 206 -16.35 -5.50 14.20
CA LEU A 206 -16.93 -4.22 13.81
C LEU A 206 -18.00 -4.38 12.72
N CYS A 207 -17.77 -5.22 11.71
CA CYS A 207 -18.78 -5.54 10.71
C CYS A 207 -20.03 -6.21 11.31
N GLU A 208 -19.85 -7.10 12.30
CA GLU A 208 -20.95 -7.73 13.03
C GLU A 208 -21.78 -6.69 13.79
N LYS A 209 -21.15 -5.74 14.50
CA LYS A 209 -21.84 -4.63 15.19
C LYS A 209 -22.61 -3.72 14.24
N LEU A 210 -22.08 -3.51 13.03
CA LEU A 210 -22.74 -2.75 11.97
C LEU A 210 -23.89 -3.53 11.30
N GLY A 211 -24.20 -4.75 11.76
CA GLY A 211 -25.32 -5.58 11.27
C GLY A 211 -25.12 -6.14 9.87
N PHE A 212 -23.87 -6.20 9.38
CA PHE A 212 -23.55 -6.64 8.03
C PHE A 212 -23.67 -8.16 7.85
N ASN A 213 -23.80 -8.61 6.61
CA ASN A 213 -23.89 -10.04 6.32
C ASN A 213 -22.52 -10.72 6.46
N LYS A 214 -22.45 -11.74 7.33
CA LYS A 214 -21.26 -12.55 7.58
C LYS A 214 -20.68 -13.20 6.34
N ASP A 215 -21.51 -13.61 5.39
CA ASP A 215 -21.05 -14.21 4.14
C ASP A 215 -20.25 -13.22 3.28
N ASN A 216 -20.48 -11.92 3.45
CA ASN A 216 -19.79 -10.87 2.71
C ASN A 216 -18.54 -10.38 3.44
N TYR A 217 -18.64 -10.05 4.73
CA TYR A 217 -17.50 -9.51 5.48
C TYR A 217 -16.43 -10.58 5.80
N SER A 218 -16.81 -11.85 5.93
CA SER A 218 -15.84 -12.95 6.13
C SER A 218 -14.90 -13.18 4.95
N VAL A 219 -15.26 -12.69 3.76
CA VAL A 219 -14.42 -12.75 2.56
C VAL A 219 -13.75 -11.41 2.30
N SER A 220 -14.49 -10.29 2.39
CA SER A 220 -13.98 -8.96 2.02
C SER A 220 -12.95 -8.40 3.01
N ILE A 221 -13.03 -8.73 4.30
CA ILE A 221 -12.06 -8.26 5.30
C ILE A 221 -10.71 -8.98 5.16
N PRO A 222 -10.62 -10.32 5.12
CA PRO A 222 -9.34 -10.98 4.86
C PRO A 222 -8.74 -10.59 3.50
N LEU A 223 -9.58 -10.46 2.48
CA LEU A 223 -9.13 -9.99 1.16
C LEU A 223 -8.60 -8.55 1.22
N GLY A 224 -9.31 -7.64 1.89
CA GLY A 224 -8.89 -6.25 2.08
C GLY A 224 -7.52 -6.15 2.76
N SER A 225 -7.29 -6.95 3.81
CA SER A 225 -6.02 -6.95 4.54
C SER A 225 -4.78 -7.25 3.70
N THR A 226 -4.95 -7.79 2.49
CA THR A 226 -3.87 -8.05 1.53
C THR A 226 -3.87 -7.08 0.35
N ILE A 227 -5.03 -6.83 -0.28
CA ILE A 227 -5.08 -6.04 -1.53
C ILE A 227 -5.40 -4.55 -1.33
N ASN A 228 -6.01 -4.18 -0.21
CA ASN A 228 -6.37 -2.79 0.08
C ASN A 228 -5.24 -2.08 0.82
N MET A 229 -4.26 -1.67 0.04
CA MET A 229 -2.96 -1.19 0.53
C MET A 229 -2.73 0.27 0.14
N SER A 230 -3.72 1.14 0.39
CA SER A 230 -3.66 2.57 0.04
C SER A 230 -2.50 3.29 0.73
N GLY A 231 -2.26 3.03 2.02
CA GLY A 231 -1.14 3.58 2.78
C GLY A 231 0.22 3.11 2.24
N ALA A 232 0.34 1.84 1.85
CA ALA A 232 1.57 1.33 1.25
C ALA A 232 1.85 1.99 -0.10
N ALA A 233 0.81 2.19 -0.93
CA ALA A 233 0.94 2.90 -2.20
C ALA A 233 1.38 4.36 -1.99
N ILE A 234 0.87 5.04 -0.95
CA ILE A 234 1.32 6.38 -0.56
C ILE A 234 2.81 6.37 -0.18
N THR A 235 3.22 5.43 0.69
CA THR A 235 4.61 5.31 1.15
C THR A 235 5.57 5.06 -0.01
N ILE A 236 5.27 4.09 -0.87
CA ILE A 236 6.09 3.77 -2.05
C ILE A 236 6.23 5.00 -2.96
N SER A 237 5.11 5.67 -3.27
CA SER A 237 5.12 6.82 -4.17
C SER A 237 5.90 8.01 -3.61
N ILE A 238 5.67 8.41 -2.35
CA ILE A 238 6.37 9.54 -1.73
C ILE A 238 7.86 9.24 -1.60
N MET A 239 8.22 8.07 -1.06
CA MET A 239 9.63 7.74 -0.82
C MET A 239 10.44 7.67 -2.12
N SER A 240 9.88 7.09 -3.18
CA SER A 240 10.53 7.03 -4.49
C SER A 240 10.62 8.38 -5.19
N LEU A 241 9.60 9.26 -5.05
CA LEU A 241 9.66 10.60 -5.63
C LEU A 241 10.61 11.53 -4.89
N CYS A 242 10.67 11.46 -3.56
CA CYS A 242 11.68 12.20 -2.79
C CYS A 242 13.11 11.76 -3.20
N ALA A 243 13.33 10.46 -3.41
CA ALA A 243 14.60 9.95 -3.93
C ALA A 243 14.90 10.47 -5.34
N ALA A 244 13.94 10.43 -6.26
CA ALA A 244 14.09 10.96 -7.61
C ALA A 244 14.40 12.48 -7.58
N HIS A 245 13.69 13.24 -6.75
CA HIS A 245 13.91 14.66 -6.54
C HIS A 245 15.32 14.96 -6.04
N THR A 246 15.76 14.24 -5.01
CA THR A 246 17.09 14.37 -4.41
C THR A 246 18.22 14.12 -5.43
N LEU A 247 18.01 13.18 -6.36
CA LEU A 247 18.96 12.85 -7.42
C LEU A 247 18.87 13.78 -8.64
N GLY A 248 17.99 14.79 -8.60
CA GLY A 248 17.76 15.70 -9.73
C GLY A 248 17.06 15.05 -10.93
N ILE A 249 16.45 13.88 -10.74
CA ILE A 249 15.69 13.17 -11.79
C ILE A 249 14.36 13.92 -11.97
N ARG A 250 14.16 14.48 -13.16
CA ARG A 250 12.90 15.15 -13.50
C ARG A 250 11.83 14.11 -13.79
N VAL A 251 10.76 14.14 -12.99
CA VAL A 251 9.57 13.31 -13.19
C VAL A 251 8.48 14.16 -13.82
N ASP A 252 8.11 13.87 -15.07
CA ASP A 252 6.97 14.46 -15.74
C ASP A 252 5.65 13.80 -15.32
N ILE A 253 4.53 14.49 -15.53
CA ILE A 253 3.19 14.06 -15.08
C ILE A 253 2.85 12.63 -15.57
N PRO A 254 3.07 12.27 -16.84
CA PRO A 254 2.77 10.91 -17.30
C PRO A 254 3.59 9.82 -16.59
N THR A 255 4.88 10.06 -16.38
CA THR A 255 5.76 9.14 -15.62
C THR A 255 5.31 9.03 -14.16
N ALA A 256 4.82 10.14 -13.59
CA ALA A 256 4.25 10.15 -12.25
C ALA A 256 2.95 9.32 -12.16
N VAL A 257 2.10 9.34 -13.18
CA VAL A 257 0.90 8.46 -13.27
C VAL A 257 1.29 6.99 -13.40
N ILE A 258 2.32 6.68 -14.19
CA ILE A 258 2.87 5.32 -14.32
C ILE A 258 3.39 4.83 -12.96
N LEU A 259 4.13 5.67 -12.24
CA LEU A 259 4.53 5.38 -10.86
C LEU A 259 3.33 5.09 -9.98
N SER A 260 2.21 5.81 -10.13
CA SER A 260 1.03 5.55 -9.32
C SER A 260 0.39 4.20 -9.62
N VAL A 261 0.33 3.80 -10.89
CA VAL A 261 -0.13 2.46 -11.28
C VAL A 261 0.80 1.41 -10.68
N LEU A 262 2.12 1.58 -10.84
CA LEU A 262 3.11 0.64 -10.32
C LEU A 262 2.99 0.52 -8.81
N SER A 263 2.98 1.64 -8.08
CA SER A 263 2.84 1.68 -6.63
C SER A 263 1.56 0.98 -6.17
N ALA A 264 0.43 1.21 -6.83
CA ALA A 264 -0.85 0.59 -6.47
C ALA A 264 -0.86 -0.93 -6.71
N VAL A 265 -0.32 -1.40 -7.84
CA VAL A 265 -0.22 -2.84 -8.13
C VAL A 265 0.76 -3.52 -7.18
N SER A 266 1.92 -2.90 -6.94
CA SER A 266 2.93 -3.41 -6.01
C SER A 266 2.41 -3.47 -4.58
N ALA A 267 1.70 -2.44 -4.13
CA ALA A 267 1.13 -2.34 -2.79
C ALA A 267 0.17 -3.51 -2.49
N ALA A 268 -0.62 -3.97 -3.46
CA ALA A 268 -1.47 -5.16 -3.30
C ALA A 268 -0.69 -6.46 -3.10
N GLY A 269 0.60 -6.47 -3.45
CA GLY A 269 1.54 -7.57 -3.19
C GLY A 269 2.34 -7.40 -1.91
N ALA A 270 2.17 -6.30 -1.16
CA ALA A 270 2.82 -6.11 0.12
C ALA A 270 2.27 -7.12 1.13
N SER A 271 3.16 -7.88 1.78
CA SER A 271 2.74 -8.73 2.89
C SER A 271 2.24 -7.85 4.05
N GLY A 272 1.13 -8.22 4.70
CA GLY A 272 0.57 -7.51 5.86
C GLY A 272 1.41 -7.58 7.16
N VAL A 273 2.72 -7.77 7.03
CA VAL A 273 3.73 -7.74 8.09
C VAL A 273 4.37 -6.35 8.12
N ALA A 274 4.80 -5.93 9.31
CA ALA A 274 5.40 -4.62 9.55
C ALA A 274 6.55 -4.33 8.57
N GLY A 275 6.54 -3.13 7.96
CA GLY A 275 7.58 -2.68 7.04
C GLY A 275 7.56 -3.34 5.65
N GLY A 276 6.54 -4.14 5.32
CA GLY A 276 6.44 -4.83 4.03
C GLY A 276 6.40 -3.89 2.82
N SER A 277 5.75 -2.72 2.95
CA SER A 277 5.67 -1.71 1.88
C SER A 277 7.01 -1.05 1.57
N LEU A 278 7.89 -0.89 2.58
CA LEU A 278 9.22 -0.33 2.38
C LEU A 278 10.05 -1.18 1.43
N LEU A 279 9.89 -2.50 1.46
CA LEU A 279 10.62 -3.42 0.58
C LEU A 279 10.17 -3.36 -0.89
N LEU A 280 9.10 -2.61 -1.19
CA LEU A 280 8.63 -2.35 -2.55
C LEU A 280 9.12 -1.01 -3.11
N ILE A 281 9.79 -0.18 -2.31
CA ILE A 281 10.40 1.07 -2.77
C ILE A 281 11.45 0.82 -3.87
N PRO A 282 12.33 -0.21 -3.80
CA PRO A 282 13.28 -0.48 -4.87
C PRO A 282 12.63 -0.75 -6.23
N LEU A 283 11.45 -1.36 -6.25
CA LEU A 283 10.69 -1.56 -7.47
C LEU A 283 10.29 -0.23 -8.11
N ALA A 284 9.72 0.69 -7.34
CA ALA A 284 9.37 2.01 -7.82
C ALA A 284 10.60 2.84 -8.23
N CYS A 285 11.67 2.81 -7.43
CA CYS A 285 12.95 3.46 -7.74
C CYS A 285 13.57 2.93 -9.05
N SER A 286 13.49 1.62 -9.32
CA SER A 286 14.03 1.02 -10.54
C SER A 286 13.38 1.57 -11.82
N SER A 287 12.12 2.00 -11.75
CA SER A 287 11.42 2.61 -12.89
C SER A 287 12.00 3.96 -13.30
N PHE A 288 12.77 4.61 -12.41
CA PHE A 288 13.49 5.85 -12.66
C PHE A 288 14.98 5.65 -12.94
N GLY A 289 15.45 4.40 -13.00
CA GLY A 289 16.86 4.07 -13.14
C GLY A 289 17.69 4.36 -11.88
N ILE A 290 17.04 4.53 -10.72
CA ILE A 290 17.72 4.68 -9.44
C ILE A 290 18.34 3.33 -9.06
N SER A 291 19.62 3.35 -8.68
CA SER A 291 20.35 2.13 -8.34
C SER A 291 19.79 1.46 -7.07
N ASN A 292 19.98 0.15 -6.97
CA ASN A 292 19.56 -0.62 -5.81
C ASN A 292 20.22 -0.13 -4.52
N ASP A 293 21.48 0.32 -4.58
CA ASP A 293 22.19 0.85 -3.42
C ASP A 293 21.50 2.10 -2.86
N ILE A 294 21.11 3.04 -3.72
CA ILE A 294 20.37 4.24 -3.30
C ILE A 294 18.97 3.85 -2.82
N ALA A 295 18.27 2.98 -3.55
CA ALA A 295 16.95 2.53 -3.16
C ALA A 295 16.95 1.87 -1.77
N MET A 296 17.98 1.08 -1.43
CA MET A 296 18.13 0.48 -0.11
C MET A 296 18.40 1.51 1.00
N GLN A 297 19.04 2.64 0.69
CA GLN A 297 19.13 3.75 1.63
C GLN A 297 17.78 4.42 1.87
N VAL A 298 16.94 4.54 0.85
CA VAL A 298 15.55 5.03 1.00
C VAL A 298 14.74 4.07 1.89
N VAL A 299 14.91 2.75 1.71
CA VAL A 299 14.34 1.74 2.63
C VAL A 299 14.84 1.94 4.05
N ALA A 300 16.13 2.20 4.24
CA ALA A 300 16.71 2.44 5.56
C ALA A 300 16.11 3.70 6.23
N ILE A 301 15.95 4.80 5.49
CA ILE A 301 15.22 6.00 5.97
C ILE A 301 13.81 5.61 6.40
N GLY A 302 13.11 4.83 5.56
CA GLY A 302 11.79 4.27 5.86
C GLY A 302 11.75 3.46 7.16
N LEU A 303 12.76 2.63 7.41
CA LEU A 303 12.85 1.84 8.63
C LEU A 303 13.12 2.70 9.87
N ILE A 304 13.89 3.79 9.74
CA ILE A 304 14.14 4.76 10.83
C ILE A 304 12.85 5.44 11.26
N ILE A 305 12.07 5.93 10.29
CA ILE A 305 10.78 6.61 10.54
C ILE A 305 9.61 5.63 10.71
N GLY A 306 9.89 4.33 10.53
CA GLY A 306 8.90 3.29 10.28
C GLY A 306 7.92 3.10 11.42
N VAL A 307 8.27 3.41 12.67
CA VAL A 307 7.32 3.31 13.79
C VAL A 307 6.09 4.19 13.55
N ILE A 308 6.27 5.45 13.12
CA ILE A 308 5.16 6.38 12.90
C ILE A 308 4.50 6.09 11.55
N GLN A 309 5.32 5.94 10.51
CA GLN A 309 4.85 5.71 9.14
C GLN A 309 4.03 4.42 9.03
N ASP A 310 4.55 3.28 9.51
CA ASP A 310 3.90 1.95 9.41
C ASP A 310 2.63 1.88 10.27
N SER A 311 2.62 2.55 11.43
CA SER A 311 1.42 2.71 12.26
C SER A 311 0.30 3.47 11.54
N CYS A 312 0.60 4.61 10.94
CA CYS A 312 -0.38 5.38 10.17
C CYS A 312 -0.84 4.63 8.90
N GLU A 313 0.09 3.99 8.20
CA GLU A 313 -0.18 3.16 7.03
C GLU A 313 -1.15 2.02 7.36
N THR A 314 -0.85 1.25 8.41
CA THR A 314 -1.68 0.12 8.83
C THR A 314 -3.06 0.61 9.28
N ALA A 315 -3.13 1.73 10.01
CA ALA A 315 -4.39 2.33 10.43
C ALA A 315 -5.27 2.72 9.22
N LEU A 316 -4.68 3.33 8.20
CA LEU A 316 -5.39 3.72 6.98
C LEU A 316 -5.88 2.48 6.21
N ASN A 317 -5.01 1.49 5.99
CA ASN A 317 -5.36 0.27 5.27
C ASN A 317 -6.50 -0.48 5.99
N SER A 318 -6.32 -0.75 7.28
CA SER A 318 -7.28 -1.58 8.02
C SER A 318 -8.63 -0.90 8.25
N SER A 319 -8.65 0.42 8.48
CA SER A 319 -9.92 1.16 8.62
C SER A 319 -10.70 1.22 7.31
N THR A 320 -10.01 1.21 6.16
CA THR A 320 -10.66 1.25 4.85
C THR A 320 -11.22 -0.10 4.41
N ASP A 321 -10.69 -1.22 4.93
CA ASP A 321 -11.28 -2.55 4.72
C ASP A 321 -12.75 -2.58 5.16
N VAL A 322 -13.01 -2.09 6.38
CA VAL A 322 -14.37 -2.00 6.92
C VAL A 322 -15.18 -0.93 6.19
N LEU A 323 -14.56 0.22 5.88
CA LEU A 323 -15.24 1.33 5.21
C LEU A 323 -15.83 0.91 3.86
N PHE A 324 -15.05 0.23 3.02
CA PHE A 324 -15.51 -0.16 1.69
C PHE A 324 -16.40 -1.41 1.72
N THR A 325 -16.17 -2.32 2.67
CA THR A 325 -17.13 -3.40 2.96
C THR A 325 -18.50 -2.82 3.32
N ALA A 326 -18.53 -1.79 4.17
CA ALA A 326 -19.75 -1.09 4.57
C ALA A 326 -20.44 -0.41 3.39
N VAL A 327 -19.71 0.23 2.47
CA VAL A 327 -20.30 0.83 1.25
C VAL A 327 -21.03 -0.23 0.42
N GLY A 328 -20.42 -1.40 0.28
CA GLY A 328 -21.00 -2.53 -0.43
C GLY A 328 -22.35 -2.96 0.17
N GLU A 329 -22.39 -3.16 1.49
CA GLU A 329 -23.59 -3.52 2.25
C GLU A 329 -24.66 -2.43 2.21
N TYR A 330 -24.30 -1.18 2.51
CA TYR A 330 -25.24 -0.07 2.54
C TYR A 330 -25.86 0.18 1.17
N ARG A 331 -25.13 -0.02 0.07
CA ARG A 331 -25.69 0.09 -1.28
C ARG A 331 -26.73 -1.00 -1.55
N MET A 332 -26.54 -2.21 -1.00
CA MET A 332 -27.55 -3.27 -1.07
C MET A 332 -28.80 -2.89 -0.27
N TRP A 333 -28.62 -2.36 0.94
CA TRP A 333 -29.73 -1.90 1.77
C TRP A 333 -30.52 -0.77 1.10
N GLN A 334 -29.85 0.19 0.46
CA GLN A 334 -30.50 1.24 -0.34
C GLN A 334 -31.35 0.66 -1.47
N ARG A 335 -30.83 -0.33 -2.21
CA ARG A 335 -31.55 -1.00 -3.30
C ARG A 335 -32.73 -1.83 -2.80
N ALA A 336 -32.65 -2.33 -1.58
CA ALA A 336 -33.71 -3.07 -0.91
C ALA A 336 -34.74 -2.16 -0.19
N GLY A 337 -34.55 -0.84 -0.23
CA GLY A 337 -35.42 0.12 0.46
C GLY A 337 -35.30 0.11 2.00
N ILE A 338 -34.19 -0.42 2.53
CA ILE A 338 -33.96 -0.51 3.98
C ILE A 338 -33.36 0.81 4.45
N GLU A 339 -33.97 1.42 5.47
CA GLU A 339 -33.42 2.61 6.11
C GLU A 339 -32.24 2.27 7.01
N PHE A 340 -31.20 3.10 6.96
CA PHE A 340 -30.02 2.97 7.82
C PHE A 340 -29.35 4.32 8.05
N LYS A 341 -28.59 4.39 9.14
CA LYS A 341 -27.73 5.51 9.53
C LYS A 341 -26.27 5.06 9.45
N MET A 342 -25.45 5.80 8.72
CA MET A 342 -24.03 5.49 8.53
C MET A 342 -23.30 5.38 9.89
N GLY A 343 -22.52 4.30 10.07
CA GLY A 343 -21.63 4.13 11.23
C GLY A 343 -22.29 3.85 12.57
N LYS A 344 -23.61 3.63 12.61
CA LYS A 344 -24.31 3.17 13.82
C LYS A 344 -24.44 1.65 13.82
N ASP A 345 -24.62 1.10 15.02
CA ASP A 345 -24.88 -0.33 15.18
C ASP A 345 -26.29 -0.66 14.66
N HIS A 346 -26.44 -1.85 14.07
CA HIS A 346 -27.69 -2.36 13.52
C HIS A 346 -27.88 -3.81 13.97
N GLU A 347 -29.14 -4.21 14.18
CA GLU A 347 -29.46 -5.63 14.23
C GLU A 347 -29.17 -6.27 12.87
N THR A 348 -28.76 -7.54 12.86
CA THR A 348 -28.37 -8.25 11.64
C THR A 348 -29.48 -8.22 10.60
N VAL A 349 -29.23 -7.52 9.49
CA VAL A 349 -30.22 -7.35 8.42
C VAL A 349 -30.21 -8.57 7.49
N GLN A 350 -31.17 -9.49 7.66
CA GLN A 350 -31.36 -10.59 6.71
C GLN A 350 -32.21 -10.12 5.51
N LEU A 351 -31.56 -9.87 4.38
CA LEU A 351 -32.25 -9.62 3.11
C LEU A 351 -33.05 -10.88 2.71
N LYS A 352 -34.38 -10.76 2.54
CA LYS A 352 -35.22 -11.86 2.01
C LYS A 352 -34.68 -12.28 0.62
N LYS A 353 -34.45 -13.58 0.45
CA LYS A 353 -33.84 -14.20 -0.74
C LYS A 353 -34.62 -13.94 -2.03
#